data_AF-A0ABD7SP55-F1
#
_entry.id   AF-A0ABD7SP55-F1
#
_cell.length_a   1.000
_cell.length_b   1.000
_cell.length_c   1.000
_cell.angle_alpha   90.00
_cell.angle_beta   90.00
_cell.angle_gamma   90.00
#
_symmetry.space_group_name_H-M   'P 1'
#
loop_
_entity.id
_entity.type
_entity.pdbx_description
1 polymer ?
#
loop_
_entity_poly.entity_id
_entity_poly.type
_entity_poly.pdbx_seq_one_letter_code
_entity_poly.pdbx_strand_id
1 'polypeptide(L)'
;MVRKRKKRIRQNQTIEQQKHIPWYKKVWVVAAATSALVSTILIQGPTMLQNARILPKEIKETSDQFQSWVKEDADWTGHWSSFPEGMVDMADLDLSDVDLEITIHATNGNIDGTIATKKICKSIPVFDFVLLRGKVNGNQAEVVAWDIIGGKKTDFASLTLVRDGYLMQVTPKEGMTSWFPTQARIARRPTDSKDPQPDTSYCAEEKKELYEQFIDKQKEHG
;
A
#
# COMPACT_ATOMS: atom_id res chain seq x y z
N MET A 1 17.26 104.22 -1.88
CA MET A 1 17.15 103.07 -2.78
C MET A 1 18.11 101.97 -2.36
N VAL A 2 17.57 100.77 -2.14
CA VAL A 2 18.11 99.42 -2.36
C VAL A 2 19.41 98.95 -1.66
N ARG A 3 19.19 97.92 -0.82
CA ARG A 3 20.09 97.03 -0.07
C ARG A 3 20.95 96.11 -0.96
N LYS A 4 22.05 95.56 -0.40
CA LYS A 4 22.36 94.10 -0.30
C LYS A 4 23.67 93.86 0.47
N ARG A 5 23.62 93.59 1.79
CA ARG A 5 23.65 92.27 2.47
C ARG A 5 24.80 91.34 2.03
N LYS A 6 25.89 91.34 2.83
CA LYS A 6 26.87 90.24 2.95
C LYS A 6 26.15 88.96 3.42
N LYS A 7 26.18 87.92 2.59
CA LYS A 7 25.61 86.59 2.89
C LYS A 7 26.72 85.71 3.49
N ARG A 8 26.74 85.56 4.81
CA ARG A 8 27.54 84.55 5.52
C ARG A 8 26.66 83.31 5.60
N ILE A 9 26.95 82.31 4.77
CA ILE A 9 26.25 81.03 4.78
C ILE A 9 26.78 80.26 5.99
N ARG A 10 26.00 80.21 7.08
CA ARG A 10 26.22 79.28 8.19
C ARG A 10 25.54 77.95 7.84
N GLN A 11 26.31 76.89 7.99
CA GLN A 11 25.93 75.49 7.89
C GLN A 11 24.71 75.18 8.76
N ASN A 12 23.71 74.52 8.18
CA ASN A 12 22.76 73.69 8.93
C ASN A 12 23.11 72.23 8.64
N GLN A 13 23.91 71.63 9.52
CA GLN A 13 24.01 70.17 9.64
C GLN A 13 22.78 69.68 10.38
N THR A 14 21.88 68.98 9.70
CA THR A 14 20.88 68.12 10.33
C THR A 14 21.57 66.86 10.83
N ILE A 15 21.87 66.82 12.13
CA ILE A 15 22.22 65.57 12.82
C ILE A 15 20.89 64.86 13.10
N GLU A 16 20.65 63.73 12.45
CA GLU A 16 19.60 62.80 12.85
C GLU A 16 19.83 62.40 14.31
N GLN A 17 18.93 62.81 15.20
CA GLN A 17 18.87 62.25 16.55
C GLN A 17 18.38 60.81 16.46
N GLN A 18 19.31 59.85 16.46
CA GLN A 18 18.99 58.47 16.79
C GLN A 18 18.38 58.44 18.20
N LYS A 19 17.06 58.27 18.26
CA LYS A 19 16.28 58.17 19.50
C LYS A 19 16.70 56.90 20.24
N HIS A 20 17.66 57.02 21.14
CA HIS A 20 18.19 55.91 21.94
C HIS A 20 17.09 55.35 22.85
N ILE A 21 16.45 54.25 22.42
CA ILE A 21 15.45 53.55 23.22
C ILE A 21 16.17 52.90 24.41
N PRO A 22 15.79 53.22 25.66
CA PRO A 22 16.49 52.71 26.83
C PRO A 22 16.31 51.19 26.96
N TRP A 23 17.37 50.51 27.41
CA TRP A 23 17.50 49.05 27.36
C TRP A 23 16.33 48.31 28.05
N TYR A 24 15.79 48.89 29.12
CA TYR A 24 14.70 48.30 29.90
C TYR A 24 13.41 48.19 29.09
N LYS A 25 13.15 49.10 28.14
CA LYS A 25 11.97 49.01 27.25
C LYS A 25 12.10 47.86 26.24
N LYS A 26 13.31 47.56 25.77
CA LYS A 26 13.57 46.42 24.90
C LYS A 26 13.37 45.11 25.66
N VAL A 27 13.90 45.02 26.89
CA VAL A 27 13.73 43.85 27.76
C VAL A 27 12.26 43.61 28.12
N TRP A 28 11.50 44.67 28.41
CA TRP A 28 10.07 44.54 28.72
C TRP A 28 9.24 44.03 27.54
N VAL A 29 9.56 44.45 26.31
CA VAL A 29 8.89 43.94 25.10
C VAL A 29 9.20 42.46 24.88
N VAL A 30 10.45 42.03 25.10
CA VAL A 30 10.83 40.61 24.99
C VAL A 30 10.13 39.78 26.05
N ALA A 31 10.08 40.24 27.30
CA ALA A 31 9.40 39.53 28.39
C ALA A 31 7.88 39.43 28.18
N ALA A 32 7.25 40.47 27.62
CA ALA A 32 5.83 40.44 27.28
C ALA A 32 5.53 39.50 26.10
N ALA A 33 6.43 39.44 25.11
CA ALA A 33 6.28 38.53 23.97
C ALA A 33 6.42 37.06 24.38
N THR A 34 7.39 36.74 25.26
CA THR A 34 7.56 35.38 25.77
C THR A 34 6.43 34.96 26.70
N SER A 35 5.93 35.86 27.56
CA SER A 35 4.79 35.54 28.43
C SER A 35 3.49 35.32 27.66
N ALA A 36 3.26 36.07 26.56
CA ALA A 36 2.13 35.84 25.67
C ALA A 36 2.21 34.48 24.95
N LEU A 37 3.39 34.08 24.48
CA LEU A 37 3.61 32.76 23.87
C LEU A 37 3.39 31.62 24.88
N VAL A 38 3.91 31.74 26.09
CA VAL A 38 3.70 30.72 27.13
C VAL A 38 2.23 30.65 27.56
N SER A 39 1.56 31.79 27.67
CA SER A 39 0.13 31.85 28.06
C SER A 39 -0.78 31.26 26.98
N THR A 40 -0.49 31.50 25.69
CA THR A 40 -1.26 30.90 24.58
C THR A 40 -1.11 29.37 24.55
N ILE A 41 0.10 28.86 24.78
CA ILE A 41 0.35 27.41 24.91
C ILE A 41 -0.39 26.82 26.10
N LEU A 42 -0.44 27.50 27.25
CA LEU A 42 -1.14 27.00 28.45
C LEU A 42 -2.67 27.05 28.32
N ILE A 43 -3.23 28.07 27.66
CA ILE A 43 -4.67 28.20 27.43
C ILE A 43 -5.16 27.19 26.38
N GLN A 44 -4.37 26.91 25.35
CA GLN A 44 -4.69 25.93 24.30
C GLN A 44 -4.18 24.51 24.61
N GLY A 45 -3.39 24.33 25.67
CA GLY A 45 -2.80 23.05 26.05
C GLY A 45 -3.82 21.92 26.28
N PRO A 46 -4.92 22.13 27.01
CA PRO A 46 -5.90 21.07 27.26
C PRO A 46 -6.60 20.57 25.99
N THR A 47 -6.92 21.47 25.05
CA THR A 47 -7.56 21.13 23.77
C THR A 47 -6.55 20.51 22.79
N MET A 48 -5.29 20.96 22.83
CA MET A 48 -4.20 20.38 22.04
C MET A 48 -3.87 18.95 22.51
N LEU A 49 -3.90 18.67 23.82
CA LEU A 49 -3.69 17.32 24.38
C LEU A 49 -4.85 16.36 24.07
N GLN A 50 -6.09 16.85 24.04
CA GLN A 50 -7.25 16.05 23.63
C GLN A 50 -7.23 15.74 22.13
N ASN A 51 -6.89 16.72 21.29
CA ASN A 51 -6.76 16.55 19.84
C ASN A 51 -5.55 15.70 19.45
N ALA A 52 -4.46 15.73 20.22
CA ALA A 52 -3.28 14.88 20.01
C ALA A 52 -3.59 13.37 20.09
N ARG A 53 -4.73 12.98 20.68
CA ARG A 53 -5.18 11.58 20.72
C ARG A 53 -5.93 11.14 19.45
N ILE A 54 -6.48 12.10 18.70
CA ILE A 54 -7.29 11.89 17.48
C ILE A 54 -6.43 12.09 16.22
N LEU A 55 -5.55 13.10 16.24
CA LEU A 55 -4.60 13.43 15.18
C LEU A 55 -3.77 12.25 14.63
N PRO A 56 -3.24 11.30 15.44
CA PRO A 56 -2.41 10.22 14.87
C PRO A 56 -3.20 9.19 14.08
N LYS A 57 -4.53 9.11 14.20
CA LYS A 57 -5.35 8.20 13.38
C LYS A 57 -5.72 8.83 12.05
N GLU A 58 -6.26 10.05 12.07
CA GLU A 58 -6.71 10.75 10.86
C GLU A 58 -5.54 11.10 9.92
N ILE A 59 -4.37 11.47 10.47
CA ILE A 59 -3.16 11.73 9.68
C ILE A 59 -2.61 10.43 9.07
N LYS A 60 -2.67 9.31 9.80
CA LYS A 60 -2.28 7.99 9.28
C LYS A 60 -3.23 7.55 8.18
N GLU A 61 -4.53 7.64 8.40
CA GLU A 61 -5.55 7.30 7.39
C GLU A 61 -5.38 8.16 6.13
N THR A 62 -5.14 9.46 6.26
CA THR A 62 -4.89 10.34 5.10
C THR A 62 -3.59 9.98 4.38
N SER A 63 -2.53 9.68 5.14
CA SER A 63 -1.24 9.24 4.59
C SER A 63 -1.36 7.88 3.88
N ASP A 64 -2.04 6.92 4.49
CA ASP A 64 -2.28 5.58 3.95
C ASP A 64 -3.19 5.66 2.72
N GLN A 65 -4.18 6.55 2.71
CA GLN A 65 -5.04 6.79 1.55
C GLN A 65 -4.26 7.44 0.39
N PHE A 66 -3.32 8.36 0.69
CA PHE A 66 -2.46 8.95 -0.33
C PHE A 66 -1.45 7.93 -0.86
N GLN A 67 -0.83 7.14 0.02
CA GLN A 67 0.11 6.08 -0.36
C GLN A 67 -0.59 5.00 -1.19
N SER A 68 -1.78 4.55 -0.78
CA SER A 68 -2.55 3.56 -1.55
C SER A 68 -2.98 4.08 -2.91
N TRP A 69 -3.32 5.37 -3.02
CA TRP A 69 -3.59 6.00 -4.33
C TRP A 69 -2.33 6.05 -5.19
N VAL A 70 -1.21 6.54 -4.65
CA VAL A 70 0.08 6.61 -5.38
C VAL A 70 0.61 5.23 -5.75
N LYS A 71 0.27 4.19 -4.98
CA LYS A 71 0.69 2.80 -5.20
C LYS A 71 -0.35 1.98 -5.96
N GLU A 72 -1.46 2.59 -6.35
CA GLU A 72 -2.54 1.96 -7.11
C GLU A 72 -3.04 0.67 -6.44
N ASP A 73 -3.07 0.64 -5.10
CA ASP A 73 -3.42 -0.56 -4.33
C ASP A 73 -4.83 -1.09 -4.67
N ALA A 74 -5.76 -0.18 -5.00
CA ALA A 74 -7.11 -0.54 -5.44
C ALA A 74 -7.13 -1.27 -6.79
N ASP A 75 -6.14 -1.06 -7.66
CA ASP A 75 -6.05 -1.70 -8.97
C ASP A 75 -5.40 -3.09 -8.88
N TRP A 76 -4.59 -3.32 -7.84
CA TRP A 76 -4.01 -4.63 -7.54
C TRP A 76 -4.98 -5.53 -6.78
N THR A 77 -5.76 -4.97 -5.88
CA THR A 77 -6.70 -5.72 -5.04
C THR A 77 -7.83 -6.33 -5.87
N GLY A 78 -8.08 -7.63 -5.69
CA GLY A 78 -9.14 -8.36 -6.39
C GLY A 78 -8.83 -9.85 -6.61
N HIS A 79 -9.75 -10.51 -7.28
CA HIS A 79 -9.66 -11.89 -7.77
C HIS A 79 -9.20 -11.91 -9.21
N TRP A 80 -8.13 -12.65 -9.47
CA TRP A 80 -7.50 -12.77 -10.76
C TRP A 80 -7.53 -14.22 -11.20
N SER A 81 -8.09 -14.50 -12.37
CA SER A 81 -8.22 -15.86 -12.89
C SER A 81 -8.09 -15.88 -14.41
N SER A 82 -7.66 -17.01 -14.95
CA SER A 82 -7.75 -17.34 -16.38
C SER A 82 -9.20 -17.51 -16.84
N PHE A 83 -10.11 -17.84 -15.92
CA PHE A 83 -11.54 -17.99 -16.17
C PHE A 83 -12.35 -17.07 -15.25
N PRO A 84 -12.29 -15.75 -15.48
CA PRO A 84 -12.97 -14.78 -14.62
C PRO A 84 -14.49 -14.87 -14.80
N GLU A 85 -15.19 -15.29 -13.74
CA GLU A 85 -16.65 -15.30 -13.75
C GLU A 85 -17.23 -13.89 -13.98
N GLY A 86 -18.37 -13.83 -14.68
CA GLY A 86 -19.11 -12.58 -14.89
C GLY A 86 -18.57 -11.69 -16.02
N MET A 87 -17.61 -12.16 -16.82
CA MET A 87 -17.20 -11.50 -18.06
C MET A 87 -17.92 -12.09 -19.27
N VAL A 88 -18.55 -11.23 -20.08
CA VAL A 88 -19.28 -11.62 -21.28
C VAL A 88 -18.34 -11.81 -22.49
N ASP A 89 -17.24 -11.05 -22.55
CA ASP A 89 -16.34 -11.00 -23.71
C ASP A 89 -14.94 -11.58 -23.39
N MET A 90 -14.88 -12.74 -22.72
CA MET A 90 -13.59 -13.37 -22.33
C MET A 90 -12.73 -13.76 -23.54
N ALA A 91 -13.36 -14.09 -24.67
CA ALA A 91 -12.67 -14.50 -25.89
C ALA A 91 -11.78 -13.38 -26.48
N ASP A 92 -12.14 -12.12 -26.24
CA ASP A 92 -11.41 -10.95 -26.76
C ASP A 92 -10.20 -10.57 -25.89
N LEU A 93 -10.09 -11.15 -24.68
CA LEU A 93 -9.04 -10.81 -23.71
C LEU A 93 -7.77 -11.67 -23.83
N ASP A 94 -7.77 -12.67 -24.71
CA ASP A 94 -6.62 -13.56 -24.99
C ASP A 94 -6.02 -14.15 -23.69
N LEU A 95 -6.90 -14.64 -22.81
CA LEU A 95 -6.50 -15.24 -21.54
C LEU A 95 -5.82 -16.58 -21.77
N SER A 96 -4.86 -16.92 -20.91
CA SER A 96 -4.19 -18.21 -20.99
C SER A 96 -5.11 -19.33 -20.53
N ASP A 97 -5.18 -20.40 -21.31
CA ASP A 97 -5.88 -21.64 -20.98
C ASP A 97 -5.05 -22.46 -19.97
N VAL A 98 -5.04 -21.99 -18.72
CA VAL A 98 -4.27 -22.57 -17.60
C VAL A 98 -5.08 -22.52 -16.32
N ASP A 99 -4.82 -23.45 -15.41
CA ASP A 99 -5.49 -23.44 -14.10
C ASP A 99 -4.72 -22.58 -13.09
N LEU A 100 -5.09 -21.30 -13.00
CA LEU A 100 -4.48 -20.34 -12.08
C LEU A 100 -5.54 -19.37 -11.52
N GLU A 101 -5.59 -19.29 -10.19
CA GLU A 101 -6.34 -18.27 -9.45
C GLU A 101 -5.40 -17.55 -8.47
N ILE A 102 -5.56 -16.22 -8.37
CA ILE A 102 -4.83 -15.37 -7.43
C ILE A 102 -5.81 -14.41 -6.77
N THR A 103 -5.84 -14.37 -5.45
CA THR A 103 -6.51 -13.32 -4.68
C THR A 103 -5.47 -12.38 -4.13
N ILE A 104 -5.61 -11.08 -4.38
CA ILE A 104 -4.66 -10.06 -3.94
C ILE A 104 -5.36 -9.05 -3.04
N HIS A 105 -4.69 -8.72 -1.94
CA HIS A 105 -4.93 -7.56 -1.10
C HIS A 105 -3.67 -6.69 -1.15
N ALA A 106 -3.77 -5.50 -1.74
CA ALA A 106 -2.67 -4.56 -1.74
C ALA A 106 -2.87 -3.49 -0.67
N THR A 107 -1.83 -3.20 0.10
CA THR A 107 -1.84 -2.14 1.12
C THR A 107 -0.47 -1.50 1.25
N ASN A 108 -0.43 -0.19 1.00
CA ASN A 108 0.76 0.65 1.02
C ASN A 108 1.89 0.06 0.15
N GLY A 109 1.55 -0.45 -1.04
CA GLY A 109 2.51 -1.06 -1.97
C GLY A 109 3.05 -2.44 -1.56
N ASN A 110 2.47 -3.08 -0.53
CA ASN A 110 2.70 -4.50 -0.23
C ASN A 110 1.52 -5.31 -0.76
N ILE A 111 1.80 -6.52 -1.22
CA ILE A 111 0.79 -7.52 -1.59
C ILE A 111 0.78 -8.59 -0.50
N ASP A 112 -0.41 -8.90 -0.03
CA ASP A 112 -0.74 -10.13 0.67
C ASP A 112 -1.88 -10.83 -0.08
N GLY A 113 -2.03 -12.14 0.06
CA GLY A 113 -3.09 -12.85 -0.62
C GLY A 113 -2.83 -14.34 -0.74
N THR A 114 -3.39 -14.93 -1.79
CA THR A 114 -3.33 -16.37 -2.03
C THR A 114 -3.13 -16.66 -3.52
N ILE A 115 -2.58 -17.83 -3.81
CA ILE A 115 -2.43 -18.35 -5.16
C ILE A 115 -2.77 -19.84 -5.18
N ALA A 116 -3.55 -20.25 -6.16
CA ALA A 116 -3.97 -21.63 -6.35
C ALA A 116 -3.74 -22.07 -7.79
N THR A 117 -3.24 -23.29 -7.97
CA THR A 117 -3.17 -23.98 -9.25
C THR A 117 -3.60 -25.42 -9.03
N LYS A 118 -4.13 -26.08 -10.07
CA LYS A 118 -4.51 -27.50 -9.97
C LYS A 118 -3.33 -28.39 -9.61
N LYS A 119 -2.10 -27.98 -9.96
CA LYS A 119 -0.87 -28.67 -9.53
C LYS A 119 -0.57 -28.51 -8.05
N ILE A 120 -0.82 -27.34 -7.46
CA ILE A 120 -0.74 -27.13 -6.00
C ILE A 120 -1.79 -27.99 -5.31
N CYS A 121 -3.05 -27.94 -5.77
CA CYS A 121 -4.14 -28.76 -5.23
C CYS A 121 -3.79 -30.26 -5.21
N LYS A 122 -3.15 -30.78 -6.28
CA LYS A 122 -2.71 -32.18 -6.37
C LYS A 122 -1.49 -32.49 -5.50
N SER A 123 -0.58 -31.53 -5.32
CA SER A 123 0.67 -31.72 -4.58
C SER A 123 0.47 -31.62 -3.07
N ILE A 124 -0.42 -30.72 -2.62
CA ILE A 124 -0.74 -30.50 -1.21
C ILE A 124 -2.26 -30.42 -1.04
N PRO A 125 -2.96 -31.56 -1.12
CA PRO A 125 -4.42 -31.60 -1.14
C PRO A 125 -5.10 -31.26 0.18
N VAL A 126 -4.35 -30.94 1.24
CA VAL A 126 -4.91 -30.34 2.46
C VAL A 126 -5.14 -28.83 2.33
N PHE A 127 -4.49 -28.19 1.36
CA PHE A 127 -4.58 -26.75 1.14
C PHE A 127 -5.41 -26.43 -0.10
N ASP A 128 -6.27 -25.42 0.02
CA ASP A 128 -7.05 -24.88 -1.11
C ASP A 128 -6.23 -23.86 -1.92
N PHE A 129 -5.18 -23.33 -1.32
CA PHE A 129 -4.28 -22.34 -1.89
C PHE A 129 -3.01 -22.27 -1.04
N VAL A 130 -1.97 -21.64 -1.57
CA VAL A 130 -0.81 -21.21 -0.76
C VAL A 130 -0.82 -19.70 -0.60
N LEU A 131 -0.13 -19.20 0.42
CA LEU A 131 -0.08 -17.77 0.69
C LEU A 131 0.81 -17.06 -0.33
N LEU A 132 0.43 -15.84 -0.66
CA LEU A 132 1.18 -14.95 -1.54
C LEU A 132 1.58 -13.70 -0.75
N ARG A 133 2.83 -13.26 -0.91
CA ARG A 133 3.29 -11.98 -0.35
C ARG A 133 4.31 -11.32 -1.24
N GLY A 134 4.33 -9.99 -1.28
CA GLY A 134 5.29 -9.28 -2.12
C GLY A 134 5.20 -7.77 -2.05
N LYS A 135 5.85 -7.13 -3.02
CA LYS A 135 5.89 -5.67 -3.13
C LYS A 135 5.58 -5.20 -4.54
N VAL A 136 4.84 -4.10 -4.61
CA VAL A 136 4.45 -3.41 -5.83
C VAL A 136 5.46 -2.32 -6.16
N ASN A 137 5.82 -2.24 -7.44
CA ASN A 137 6.55 -1.14 -8.04
C ASN A 137 5.86 -0.73 -9.35
N GLY A 138 4.90 0.20 -9.26
CA GLY A 138 4.06 0.61 -10.37
C GLY A 138 3.19 -0.54 -10.87
N ASN A 139 3.39 -0.92 -12.13
CA ASN A 139 2.65 -2.01 -12.79
C ASN A 139 3.28 -3.39 -12.59
N GLN A 140 4.42 -3.48 -11.90
CA GLN A 140 5.08 -4.75 -11.63
C GLN A 140 5.06 -5.06 -10.13
N ALA A 141 4.87 -6.33 -9.77
CA ALA A 141 5.07 -6.80 -8.42
C ALA A 141 5.97 -8.03 -8.39
N GLU A 142 6.84 -8.08 -7.39
CA GLU A 142 7.63 -9.27 -7.08
C GLU A 142 7.01 -9.94 -5.87
N VAL A 143 6.56 -11.18 -6.04
CA VAL A 143 5.81 -11.93 -5.03
C VAL A 143 6.46 -13.29 -4.78
N VAL A 144 6.19 -13.85 -3.61
CA VAL A 144 6.63 -15.17 -3.19
C VAL A 144 5.39 -15.96 -2.77
N ALA A 145 5.22 -17.14 -3.36
CA ALA A 145 4.28 -18.15 -2.92
C ALA A 145 4.91 -18.96 -1.78
N TRP A 146 4.24 -19.05 -0.64
CA TRP A 146 4.81 -19.61 0.59
C TRP A 146 3.73 -20.20 1.50
N ASP A 147 4.15 -21.00 2.46
CA ASP A 147 3.28 -21.49 3.54
C ASP A 147 4.10 -21.93 4.77
N ILE A 148 3.44 -22.37 5.85
CA ILE A 148 4.04 -22.91 7.06
C ILE A 148 3.85 -24.44 7.06
N ILE A 149 4.93 -25.15 6.73
CA ILE A 149 4.97 -26.62 6.76
C ILE A 149 5.77 -27.08 7.97
N GLY A 150 5.15 -27.90 8.83
CA GLY A 150 5.83 -28.45 10.02
C GLY A 150 6.35 -27.37 10.98
N GLY A 151 5.65 -26.25 11.09
CA GLY A 151 6.05 -25.11 11.93
C GLY A 151 7.18 -24.25 11.33
N LYS A 152 7.62 -24.53 10.10
CA LYS A 152 8.62 -23.74 9.39
C LYS A 152 8.02 -23.06 8.18
N LYS A 153 8.32 -21.77 8.06
CA LYS A 153 8.01 -21.01 6.86
C LYS A 153 8.80 -21.56 5.68
N THR A 154 8.10 -21.90 4.62
CA THR A 154 8.63 -22.49 3.40
C THR A 154 8.20 -21.63 2.22
N ASP A 155 9.19 -21.07 1.51
CA ASP A 155 8.95 -20.34 0.27
C ASP A 155 8.99 -21.34 -0.89
N PHE A 156 7.91 -21.47 -1.66
CA PHE A 156 7.80 -22.44 -2.76
C PHE A 156 8.35 -21.88 -4.06
N ALA A 157 7.94 -20.69 -4.44
CA ALA A 157 8.35 -20.06 -5.69
C ALA A 157 8.30 -18.53 -5.61
N SER A 158 9.19 -17.88 -6.34
CA SER A 158 9.11 -16.44 -6.62
C SER A 158 8.42 -16.24 -7.97
N LEU A 159 7.53 -15.26 -8.05
CA LEU A 159 6.81 -14.90 -9.27
C LEU A 159 6.90 -13.40 -9.50
N THR A 160 6.84 -13.03 -10.77
CA THR A 160 6.63 -11.65 -11.20
C THR A 160 5.23 -11.50 -11.75
N LEU A 161 4.53 -10.50 -11.24
CA LEU A 161 3.22 -10.08 -11.71
C LEU A 161 3.39 -8.77 -12.47
N VAL A 162 2.86 -8.69 -13.69
CA VAL A 162 2.84 -7.44 -14.48
C VAL A 162 1.39 -7.13 -14.83
N ARG A 163 0.88 -6.00 -14.33
CA ARG A 163 -0.49 -5.56 -14.53
C ARG A 163 -0.58 -4.63 -15.75
N ASP A 164 -1.61 -4.84 -16.55
CA ASP A 164 -2.05 -3.97 -17.63
C ASP A 164 -3.57 -3.76 -17.53
N GLY A 165 -3.97 -2.74 -16.78
CA GLY A 165 -5.38 -2.49 -16.46
C GLY A 165 -6.03 -3.65 -15.71
N TYR A 166 -7.00 -4.31 -16.36
CA TYR A 166 -7.72 -5.48 -15.83
C TYR A 166 -7.03 -6.82 -16.12
N LEU A 167 -5.89 -6.80 -16.82
CA LEU A 167 -5.12 -7.97 -17.16
C LEU A 167 -3.87 -8.05 -16.29
N MET A 168 -3.42 -9.26 -16.02
CA MET A 168 -2.20 -9.53 -15.30
C MET A 168 -1.44 -10.68 -15.96
N GLN A 169 -0.16 -10.46 -16.17
CA GLN A 169 0.78 -11.47 -16.62
C GLN A 169 1.55 -12.01 -15.42
N VAL A 170 1.53 -13.33 -15.24
CA VAL A 170 2.16 -14.06 -14.15
C VAL A 170 3.29 -14.89 -14.73
N THR A 171 4.50 -14.70 -14.22
CA THR A 171 5.70 -15.42 -14.67
C THR A 171 6.49 -15.94 -13.46
N PRO A 172 6.62 -17.26 -13.28
CA PRO A 172 7.50 -17.83 -12.26
C PRO A 172 8.97 -17.51 -12.57
N LYS A 173 9.75 -17.19 -11.54
CA LYS A 173 11.18 -16.91 -11.65
C LYS A 173 12.03 -18.05 -11.11
N GLU A 174 11.85 -18.39 -9.84
CA GLU A 174 12.68 -19.37 -9.14
C GLU A 174 11.84 -20.27 -8.21
N GLY A 175 12.42 -21.38 -7.76
CA GLY A 175 11.79 -22.34 -6.86
C GLY A 175 11.03 -23.45 -7.60
N MET A 176 9.89 -23.87 -7.04
CA MET A 176 9.00 -24.91 -7.56
C MET A 176 8.17 -24.40 -8.75
N THR A 177 8.84 -23.92 -9.79
CA THR A 177 8.18 -23.36 -11.00
C THR A 177 7.28 -24.38 -11.70
N SER A 178 7.51 -25.68 -11.52
CA SER A 178 6.66 -26.74 -12.06
C SER A 178 5.23 -26.72 -11.54
N TRP A 179 4.98 -26.13 -10.37
CA TRP A 179 3.65 -25.96 -9.78
C TRP A 179 2.84 -24.83 -10.40
N PHE A 180 3.48 -23.99 -11.20
CA PHE A 180 2.89 -22.82 -11.83
C PHE A 180 2.96 -22.95 -13.36
N PRO A 181 2.08 -22.26 -14.11
CA PRO A 181 2.24 -22.13 -15.55
C PRO A 181 3.52 -21.34 -15.87
N THR A 182 4.22 -21.68 -16.96
CA THR A 182 5.44 -20.98 -17.38
C THR A 182 5.22 -19.49 -17.61
N GLN A 183 4.04 -19.16 -18.12
CA GLN A 183 3.51 -17.82 -18.24
C GLN A 183 1.99 -17.93 -18.27
N ALA A 184 1.30 -17.02 -17.58
CA ALA A 184 -0.15 -16.96 -17.61
C ALA A 184 -0.62 -15.52 -17.74
N ARG A 185 -1.59 -15.31 -18.62
CA ARG A 185 -2.35 -14.07 -18.73
C ARG A 185 -3.73 -14.31 -18.11
N ILE A 186 -4.00 -13.63 -17.02
CA ILE A 186 -5.22 -13.73 -16.23
C ILE A 186 -5.90 -12.36 -16.16
N ALA A 187 -7.18 -12.34 -15.80
CA ALA A 187 -7.94 -11.10 -15.70
C ALA A 187 -8.62 -10.96 -14.35
N ARG A 188 -8.83 -9.70 -13.93
CA ARG A 188 -9.51 -9.36 -12.69
C ARG A 188 -11.03 -9.52 -12.84
N ARG A 189 -11.66 -10.21 -11.90
CA ARG A 189 -13.12 -10.34 -11.85
C ARG A 189 -13.78 -8.95 -11.66
N PRO A 190 -14.82 -8.61 -12.44
CA PRO A 190 -15.38 -7.25 -12.45
C PRO A 190 -16.20 -6.89 -11.20
N THR A 191 -16.74 -7.88 -10.49
CA THR A 191 -17.67 -7.68 -9.36
C THR A 191 -17.06 -8.07 -8.02
N ASP A 192 -15.78 -7.75 -7.80
CA ASP A 192 -15.13 -8.08 -6.54
C ASP A 192 -15.51 -7.14 -5.40
N SER A 193 -15.64 -7.73 -4.20
CA SER A 193 -15.74 -6.97 -2.95
C SER A 193 -14.44 -6.24 -2.67
N LYS A 194 -14.52 -5.16 -1.87
CA LYS A 194 -13.32 -4.46 -1.35
C LYS A 194 -12.39 -5.36 -0.53
N ASP A 195 -12.91 -6.49 -0.07
CA ASP A 195 -12.19 -7.53 0.63
C ASP A 195 -12.46 -8.87 -0.10
N PRO A 196 -11.68 -9.18 -1.15
CA PRO A 196 -11.88 -10.38 -1.95
C PRO A 196 -11.49 -11.63 -1.15
N GLN A 197 -12.34 -12.65 -1.12
CA GLN A 197 -12.09 -13.90 -0.39
C GLN A 197 -11.75 -15.05 -1.34
N PRO A 198 -10.67 -15.82 -1.11
CA PRO A 198 -10.23 -16.88 -2.02
C PRO A 198 -11.32 -17.93 -2.28
N ASP A 199 -11.37 -18.49 -3.48
CA ASP A 199 -12.30 -19.57 -3.77
C ASP A 199 -11.88 -20.89 -3.11
N THR A 200 -12.55 -21.21 -2.01
CA THR A 200 -12.33 -22.47 -1.27
C THR A 200 -12.80 -23.72 -2.02
N SER A 201 -13.57 -23.57 -3.11
CA SER A 201 -14.04 -24.68 -3.93
C SER A 201 -13.08 -25.02 -5.07
N TYR A 202 -12.08 -24.18 -5.34
CA TYR A 202 -11.16 -24.33 -6.48
C TYR A 202 -10.45 -25.69 -6.50
N CYS A 203 -10.01 -26.20 -5.34
CA CYS A 203 -9.34 -27.50 -5.20
C CYS A 203 -10.29 -28.68 -4.85
N ALA A 204 -11.62 -28.48 -4.89
CA ALA A 204 -12.58 -29.48 -4.38
C ALA A 204 -12.52 -30.82 -5.14
N GLU A 205 -12.32 -30.77 -6.45
CA GLU A 205 -12.22 -31.97 -7.30
C GLU A 205 -10.98 -32.79 -6.96
N GLU A 206 -9.80 -32.14 -6.89
CA GLU A 206 -8.54 -32.79 -6.51
C GLU A 206 -8.60 -33.43 -5.12
N LYS A 207 -9.23 -32.72 -4.17
CA LYS A 207 -9.45 -33.24 -2.82
C LYS A 207 -10.30 -34.50 -2.86
N LYS A 208 -11.39 -34.49 -3.60
CA LYS A 208 -12.30 -35.63 -3.74
C LYS A 208 -11.59 -36.84 -4.34
N GLU A 209 -10.85 -36.65 -5.43
CA GLU A 209 -10.08 -37.72 -6.08
C GLU A 209 -9.09 -38.38 -5.11
N LEU A 210 -8.41 -37.59 -4.29
CA LEU A 210 -7.49 -38.12 -3.28
C LEU A 210 -8.23 -38.93 -2.20
N TYR A 211 -9.34 -38.43 -1.69
CA TYR A 211 -10.13 -39.16 -0.69
C TYR A 211 -10.63 -40.50 -1.22
N GLU A 212 -11.09 -40.55 -2.47
CA GLU A 212 -11.50 -41.79 -3.13
C GLU A 212 -10.34 -42.78 -3.26
N GLN A 213 -9.15 -42.33 -3.68
CA GLN A 213 -7.95 -43.17 -3.73
C GLN A 213 -7.54 -43.73 -2.37
N PHE A 214 -7.67 -42.96 -1.30
CA PHE A 214 -7.39 -43.44 0.05
C PHE A 214 -8.39 -44.50 0.50
N ILE A 215 -9.68 -44.30 0.24
CA ILE A 215 -10.74 -45.26 0.58
C ILE A 215 -10.52 -46.58 -0.16
N ASP A 216 -10.18 -46.54 -1.46
CA ASP A 216 -9.99 -47.76 -2.24
C ASP A 216 -8.73 -48.53 -1.82
N LYS A 217 -7.62 -47.85 -1.53
CA LYS A 217 -6.44 -48.50 -0.95
C LYS A 217 -6.70 -49.17 0.40
N GLN A 218 -7.58 -48.59 1.23
CA GLN A 218 -7.95 -49.21 2.51
C GLN A 218 -8.79 -50.49 2.29
N LYS A 219 -9.62 -50.56 1.25
CA LYS A 219 -10.37 -51.76 0.89
C LYS A 219 -9.48 -52.87 0.32
N GLU A 220 -8.38 -52.54 -0.35
CA GLU A 220 -7.43 -53.53 -0.88
C GLU A 220 -6.53 -54.14 0.20
N HIS A 221 -6.40 -53.49 1.35
CA HIS A 221 -5.53 -53.91 2.46
C HIS A 221 -6.28 -54.44 3.70
N GLY A 222 -7.61 -54.48 3.68
CA GLY A 222 -8.46 -55.06 4.73
C GLY A 222 -9.12 -56.36 4.31
#